data_AF-A0A0B2VHS6-F1
#
_entry.id   AF-A0A0B2VHS6-F1
#
_cell.length_a   1.000
_cell.length_b   1.000
_cell.length_c   1.000
_cell.angle_alpha   90.00
_cell.angle_beta   90.00
_cell.angle_gamma   90.00
#
_symmetry.space_group_name_H-M   'P 1'
#
loop_
_entity.id
_entity.type
_entity.pdbx_description
1 polymer ?
#
loop_
_entity_poly.entity_id
_entity_poly.type
_entity_poly.pdbx_seq_one_letter_code
_entity_poly.pdbx_strand_id
1 'polypeptide(L)'
;MPSIRHCRKFIGVWLIPREVGDYEITVVENGSVMPGSPFLVSMSAKDVGDASKVIVSKIDKSDALCLRDNGFVVDTRKAGRS
;
A
#
# COMPACT_ATOMS: atom_id res chain seq x y z
N MET A 1 -29.22 -29.08 -19.80
CA MET A 1 -28.96 -27.67 -20.21
C MET A 1 -28.59 -26.85 -18.97
N PRO A 2 -27.74 -25.83 -19.11
CA PRO A 2 -26.58 -25.59 -18.25
C PRO A 2 -26.82 -24.62 -17.08
N SER A 3 -25.90 -24.60 -16.10
CA SER A 3 -25.74 -23.47 -15.16
C SER A 3 -24.29 -23.42 -14.67
N ILE A 4 -23.46 -22.68 -15.41
CA ILE A 4 -22.14 -22.27 -14.92
C ILE A 4 -22.40 -21.21 -13.87
N ARG A 5 -22.06 -21.52 -12.62
CA ARG A 5 -22.08 -20.55 -11.53
C ARG A 5 -21.12 -19.42 -11.86
N HIS A 6 -21.66 -18.22 -11.95
CA HIS A 6 -20.92 -16.97 -12.05
C HIS A 6 -20.08 -16.80 -10.78
N CYS A 7 -18.80 -17.20 -10.81
CA CYS A 7 -17.82 -16.80 -9.81
C CYS A 7 -17.48 -15.33 -10.08
N ARG A 8 -17.93 -14.41 -9.22
CA ARG A 8 -17.43 -13.03 -9.20
C ARG A 8 -15.94 -13.08 -8.85
N LYS A 9 -15.07 -13.03 -9.87
CA LYS A 9 -13.65 -12.75 -9.67
C LYS A 9 -13.54 -11.30 -9.22
N PHE A 10 -13.04 -11.09 -8.01
CA PHE A 10 -12.64 -9.77 -7.54
C PHE A 10 -11.15 -9.60 -7.83
N ILE A 11 -10.78 -8.52 -8.51
CA ILE A 11 -9.40 -8.13 -8.73
C ILE A 11 -9.14 -6.92 -7.83
N GLY A 12 -8.23 -7.09 -6.88
CA GLY A 12 -7.73 -6.00 -6.05
C GLY A 12 -6.46 -5.42 -6.66
N VAL A 13 -6.39 -4.10 -6.76
CA VAL A 13 -5.18 -3.37 -7.16
C VAL A 13 -4.80 -2.44 -6.01
N TRP A 14 -3.54 -2.46 -5.59
CA TRP A 14 -3.01 -1.54 -4.58
C TRP A 14 -1.96 -0.62 -5.20
N LEU A 15 -1.94 0.63 -4.73
CA LEU A 15 -0.97 1.64 -5.12
C LEU A 15 -0.39 2.30 -3.87
N ILE A 16 0.89 2.65 -3.95
CA ILE A 16 1.59 3.41 -2.91
C ILE A 16 1.88 4.79 -3.53
N PRO A 17 1.04 5.80 -3.29
CA PRO A 17 1.22 7.12 -3.88
C PRO A 17 2.47 7.79 -3.30
N ARG A 18 3.26 8.40 -4.18
CA ARG A 18 4.47 9.17 -3.80
C ARG A 18 4.23 10.68 -3.84
N GLU A 19 3.17 11.11 -4.50
CA GLU A 19 2.83 12.51 -4.70
C GLU A 19 1.33 12.73 -4.48
N VAL A 20 0.99 13.96 -4.13
CA VAL A 20 -0.40 14.40 -3.97
C VAL A 20 -0.96 14.72 -5.35
N GLY A 21 -2.19 14.34 -5.62
CA GLY A 21 -2.84 14.64 -6.89
C GLY A 21 -3.85 13.58 -7.31
N ASP A 22 -4.43 13.79 -8.48
CA ASP A 22 -5.40 12.89 -9.08
C ASP A 22 -4.68 11.82 -9.91
N TYR A 23 -5.00 10.56 -9.63
CA TYR A 23 -4.49 9.40 -10.34
C TYR A 23 -5.61 8.78 -11.18
N GLU A 24 -5.32 8.58 -12.47
CA GLU A 24 -6.22 7.92 -13.39
C GLU A 24 -5.73 6.48 -13.65
N ILE A 25 -6.46 5.50 -13.14
CA ILE A 25 -6.07 4.09 -13.24
C ILE A 25 -6.88 3.43 -14.35
N THR A 26 -6.21 3.08 -15.44
CA THR A 26 -6.83 2.33 -16.54
C THR A 26 -6.57 0.83 -16.38
N VAL A 27 -7.63 0.03 -16.32
CA VAL A 27 -7.54 -1.44 -16.29
C VAL A 27 -7.90 -2.01 -17.66
N VAL A 28 -6.98 -2.76 -18.25
CA VAL A 28 -7.14 -3.38 -19.57
C VAL A 28 -7.06 -4.90 -19.44
N GLU A 29 -8.06 -5.60 -19.96
CA GLU A 29 -8.08 -7.06 -20.07
C GLU A 29 -8.15 -7.44 -21.56
N ASN A 30 -7.22 -8.29 -22.02
CA ASN A 30 -7.17 -8.75 -23.42
C ASN A 30 -7.20 -7.61 -24.47
N GLY A 31 -6.54 -6.49 -24.17
CA GLY A 31 -6.51 -5.31 -25.04
C GLY A 31 -7.78 -4.45 -25.03
N SER A 32 -8.79 -4.80 -24.23
CA SER A 32 -10.02 -4.03 -24.05
C SER A 32 -10.06 -3.38 -22.66
N VAL A 33 -10.45 -2.11 -22.61
CA VAL A 33 -10.62 -1.38 -21.34
C VAL A 33 -11.80 -1.98 -20.56
N MET A 34 -11.57 -2.29 -19.29
CA MET A 34 -12.59 -2.88 -18.43
C MET A 34 -13.71 -1.88 -18.11
N PRO A 35 -14.97 -2.33 -17.97
CA PRO A 35 -16.06 -1.48 -17.52
C PRO A 35 -15.74 -0.84 -16.16
N GLY A 36 -15.93 0.48 -16.05
CA GLY A 36 -15.62 1.26 -14.85
C GLY A 36 -14.21 1.85 -14.83
N SER A 37 -13.36 1.50 -15.80
CA SER A 37 -12.13 2.20 -16.10
C SER A 37 -12.42 3.43 -16.99
N PRO A 38 -11.72 4.56 -16.82
CA PRO A 38 -10.68 4.80 -15.81
C PRO A 38 -11.26 5.00 -14.39
N PHE A 39 -10.52 4.52 -13.39
CA PHE A 39 -10.80 4.79 -11.98
C PHE A 39 -10.02 6.04 -11.54
N LEU A 40 -10.75 7.11 -11.20
CA LEU A 40 -10.16 8.34 -10.68
C LEU A 40 -9.99 8.25 -9.16
N VAL A 41 -8.77 8.47 -8.69
CA VAL A 41 -8.42 8.43 -7.27
C VAL A 41 -7.65 9.69 -6.89
N SER A 42 -8.23 10.51 -6.03
CA SER A 42 -7.56 11.71 -5.50
C SER A 42 -6.76 11.36 -4.25
N MET A 43 -5.45 11.58 -4.29
CA MET A 43 -4.53 11.35 -3.17
C MET A 43 -4.24 12.67 -2.46
N SER A 44 -4.45 12.68 -1.15
CA SER A 44 -4.11 13.81 -0.28
C SER A 44 -2.74 13.62 0.37
N ALA A 45 -2.21 14.68 0.98
CA ALA A 45 -0.95 14.61 1.74
C ALA A 45 -0.98 13.61 2.92
N LYS A 46 -2.16 13.13 3.34
CA LYS A 46 -2.29 12.07 4.35
C LYS A 46 -2.13 10.67 3.77
N ASP A 47 -2.41 10.51 2.48
CA ASP A 47 -2.34 9.25 1.75
C ASP A 47 -0.93 9.01 1.20
N VAL A 48 -0.15 10.08 1.01
CA VAL A 48 1.27 10.01 0.67
C VAL A 48 2.10 9.77 1.93
N GLY A 49 2.74 8.60 1.99
CA GLY A 49 3.63 8.26 3.09
C GLY A 49 4.92 9.08 3.06
N ASP A 50 5.30 9.67 4.20
CA ASP A 50 6.58 10.35 4.39
C ASP A 50 7.52 9.49 5.24
N ALA A 51 8.38 8.74 4.55
CA ALA A 51 9.36 7.87 5.17
C ALA A 51 10.35 8.63 6.07
N SER A 52 10.57 9.92 5.84
CA SER A 52 11.46 10.76 6.66
C SER A 52 10.91 10.98 8.07
N LYS A 53 9.61 10.76 8.27
CA LYS A 53 8.93 10.87 9.56
C LYS A 53 8.86 9.54 10.32
N VAL A 54 9.33 8.44 9.72
CA VAL A 54 9.45 7.16 10.41
C VAL A 54 10.60 7.24 11.41
N ILE A 55 10.33 6.91 12.66
CA ILE A 55 11.34 6.87 13.71
C ILE A 55 11.64 5.42 14.03
N VAL A 56 12.90 5.01 13.87
CA VAL A 56 13.37 3.70 14.31
C VAL A 56 14.14 3.91 15.61
N SER A 57 13.52 3.52 16.73
CA SER A 57 14.19 3.49 18.03
C SER A 57 14.65 2.07 18.31
N LYS A 58 15.95 1.89 18.46
CA LYS A 58 16.54 0.67 19.01
C LYS A 58 17.10 1.01 20.39
N ILE A 59 16.80 0.17 21.37
CA ILE A 59 17.54 0.11 22.63
C ILE A 59 18.95 -0.33 22.23
N ASP A 60 19.86 0.63 22.17
CA ASP A 60 21.32 0.53 22.15
C ASP A 60 21.95 -0.46 21.15
N LYS A 61 22.63 0.09 20.13
CA LYS A 61 23.39 -0.70 19.13
C LYS A 61 24.53 -1.53 19.76
N SER A 62 24.98 -1.16 20.96
CA SER A 62 26.05 -1.79 21.72
C SER A 62 25.65 -3.08 22.44
N ASP A 63 24.35 -3.30 22.68
CA ASP A 63 23.86 -4.35 23.59
C ASP A 63 23.21 -5.52 22.84
N ALA A 64 23.33 -5.54 21.52
CA ALA A 64 22.79 -6.62 20.71
C ALA A 64 23.63 -7.90 20.90
N LEU A 65 23.08 -8.86 21.65
CA LEU A 65 23.77 -10.10 22.01
C LEU A 65 23.40 -11.23 21.05
N CYS A 66 24.37 -12.07 20.71
CA CYS A 66 24.11 -13.32 20.01
C CYS A 66 23.31 -14.28 20.91
N LEU A 67 22.46 -15.12 20.30
CA LEU A 67 21.59 -16.09 21.00
C LEU A 67 20.55 -15.44 21.94
N ARG A 68 20.23 -14.15 21.75
CA ARG A 68 19.14 -13.44 22.43
C ARG A 68 18.28 -12.67 21.44
N ASP A 69 17.03 -12.44 21.80
CA ASP A 69 16.11 -11.61 21.02
C ASP A 69 16.52 -10.13 21.11
N ASN A 70 16.79 -9.53 19.95
CA ASN A 70 17.18 -8.14 19.83
C ASN A 70 16.04 -7.34 19.20
N GLY A 71 15.17 -6.79 20.04
CA GLY A 71 14.04 -5.98 19.60
C GLY A 71 14.41 -4.56 19.19
N PHE A 72 13.63 -3.98 18.29
CA PHE A 72 13.62 -2.55 18.01
C PHE A 72 12.19 -2.12 17.71
N VAL A 73 11.89 -0.84 17.93
CA VAL A 73 10.58 -0.26 17.74
C VAL A 73 10.61 0.65 16.52
N VAL A 74 9.65 0.46 15.63
CA VAL A 74 9.42 1.32 14.47
C VAL A 74 8.14 2.11 14.70
N ASP A 75 8.26 3.43 14.83
CA ASP A 75 7.15 4.35 14.96
C ASP A 75 6.82 4.99 13.60
N THR A 76 5.68 4.60 13.03
CA THR A 76 5.15 5.12 11.77
C THR A 76 4.01 6.12 11.96
N ARG A 77 3.65 6.50 13.19
CA ARG A 77 2.46 7.33 13.49
C ARG A 77 2.44 8.68 12.79
N LYS A 78 3.61 9.22 12.45
CA LYS A 78 3.77 10.51 11.75
C LYS A 78 4.06 10.37 10.26
N ALA A 79 4.22 9.14 9.76
CA ALA A 79 4.70 8.87 8.41
C ALA A 79 3.58 8.74 7.36
N GLY A 80 2.33 9.03 7.70
CA GLY A 80 1.17 8.90 6.80
C GLY A 80 0.17 7.85 7.28
N ARG A 81 -0.84 7.55 6.47
CA ARG A 81 -1.89 6.57 6.80
C ARG A 81 -1.44 5.14 6.44
N SER A 82 -1.54 4.23 7.41
CA SER A 82 -1.41 2.78 7.20
C SER A 82 -2.70 2.16 6.70
#